data_AF-A0A1M3KX37-F1
#
_entry.id   AF-A0A1M3KX37-F1
#
_cell.length_a   1.000
_cell.length_b   1.000
_cell.length_c   1.000
_cell.angle_alpha   90.00
_cell.angle_beta   90.00
_cell.angle_gamma   90.00
#
_symmetry.space_group_name_H-M   'P 1'
#
loop_
_entity.id
_entity.type
_entity.pdbx_description
1 polymer ?
#
loop_
_entity_poly.entity_id
_entity_poly.type
_entity_poly.pdbx_seq_one_letter_code
_entity_poly.pdbx_strand_id
1 'polypeptide(L)' 'MDLLIAILLWIGCISAPGTYTTTQISDYKTANLSTINAVYQDPVTQDWIWTTYQGQVSQVRIIDPFRD' A
#
# COMPACT_ATOMS: atom_id res chain seq x y z
N MET A 1 -6.87 -3.79 -3.87
CA MET A 1 -6.31 -3.15 -2.66
C MET A 1 -4.82 -3.47 -2.53
N ASP A 2 -4.40 -4.66 -2.95
CA ASP A 2 -3.04 -5.19 -2.73
C ASP A 2 -1.93 -4.38 -3.40
N LEU A 3 -2.14 -3.88 -4.63
CA LEU A 3 -1.16 -3.01 -5.28
C LEU A 3 -0.97 -1.68 -4.53
N LEU A 4 -2.03 -1.12 -3.93
CA LEU A 4 -1.89 0.08 -3.10
C LEU A 4 -1.02 -0.20 -1.87
N ILE A 5 -1.21 -1.37 -1.23
CA ILE A 5 -0.38 -1.78 -0.08
C ILE A 5 1.08 -1.99 -0.50
N ALA A 6 1.32 -2.63 -1.64
CA ALA A 6 2.66 -2.77 -2.21
C ALA A 6 3.33 -1.41 -2.47
N ILE A 7 2.58 -0.44 -3.02
CA ILE A 7 3.07 0.92 -3.23
C ILE A 7 3.37 1.62 -1.89
N LEU A 8 2.50 1.48 -0.88
CA LEU A 8 2.73 2.08 0.43
C LEU A 8 3.94 1.47 1.16
N LEU A 9 4.21 0.17 0.96
CA LEU A 9 5.44 -0.49 1.42
C LEU A 9 6.68 0.06 0.69
N TRP A 10 6.60 0.25 -0.63
CA TRP A 10 7.69 0.80 -1.43
C TRP A 10 8.06 2.24 -1.06
N ILE A 11 7.06 3.10 -0.83
CA ILE A 11 7.28 4.50 -0.39
C ILE A 11 7.73 4.55 1.10
N GLY A 12 7.59 3.44 1.84
CA GLY A 12 7.97 3.35 3.25
C GLY A 12 6.96 3.98 4.21
N CYS A 13 5.70 4.17 3.77
CA CYS A 13 4.62 4.64 4.66
C CYS A 13 4.18 3.57 5.65
N ILE A 14 4.32 2.31 5.28
CA ILE A 14 4.00 1.13 6.10
C ILE A 14 5.15 0.13 6.02
N SER A 15 5.17 -0.81 6.96
CA SER A 15 6.13 -1.90 7.02
C SER A 15 5.40 -3.24 7.16
N ALA A 16 6.08 -4.30 6.72
CA ALA A 16 5.63 -5.67 6.84
C ALA A 16 6.64 -6.47 7.69
N PRO A 17 6.19 -7.31 8.63
CA PRO A 17 4.80 -7.48 9.08
C PRO A 17 4.27 -6.25 9.84
N GLY A 18 2.97 -5.95 9.72
CA GLY A 18 2.35 -4.78 10.34
C GLY A 18 0.83 -4.82 10.34
N THR A 19 0.19 -4.10 11.27
CA THR A 19 -1.28 -3.94 11.32
C THR A 19 -1.64 -2.46 11.23
N TYR A 20 -2.55 -2.12 10.34
CA TYR A 20 -2.98 -0.74 10.06
C TYR A 20 -4.49 -0.66 10.00
N THR A 21 -5.06 0.50 10.33
CA THR A 21 -6.48 0.75 10.14
C THR A 21 -6.79 1.18 8.71
N THR A 22 -8.03 0.96 8.27
CA THR A 22 -8.55 1.51 7.00
C THR A 22 -8.36 3.03 6.92
N THR A 23 -8.54 3.75 8.02
CA THR A 23 -8.28 5.20 8.13
C THR A 23 -6.82 5.53 7.88
N GLN A 24 -5.88 4.83 8.54
CA GLN A 24 -4.44 5.06 8.33
C GLN A 24 -4.03 4.85 6.86
N ILE A 25 -4.51 3.77 6.23
CA ILE A 25 -4.24 3.50 4.81
C ILE A 25 -4.81 4.62 3.93
N SER A 26 -6.01 5.12 4.23
CA SER A 26 -6.63 6.24 3.51
C SER A 26 -5.83 7.54 3.66
N ASP A 27 -5.33 7.83 4.86
CA ASP A 27 -4.52 9.02 5.13
C ASP A 27 -3.18 8.96 4.40
N TYR A 28 -2.49 7.82 4.45
CA TYR A 28 -1.24 7.61 3.72
C TYR A 28 -1.44 7.69 2.20
N LYS A 29 -2.54 7.14 1.69
CA LYS A 29 -2.90 7.27 0.27
C LYS A 29 -3.08 8.74 -0.10
N THR A 30 -3.82 9.49 0.71
CA THR A 30 -4.13 10.91 0.43
C THR A 30 -2.86 11.76 0.48
N ALA A 31 -1.99 11.54 1.46
CA ALA A 31 -0.72 12.24 1.61
C ALA A 31 0.26 11.98 0.44
N ASN A 32 0.18 10.80 -0.19
CA ASN A 32 1.08 10.38 -1.27
C ASN A 32 0.39 10.25 -2.63
N LEU A 33 -0.75 10.93 -2.83
CA LEU A 33 -1.63 10.72 -3.97
C LEU A 33 -0.92 10.95 -5.32
N SER A 34 -0.01 11.94 -5.41
CA SER A 34 0.73 12.20 -6.65
C SER A 34 1.64 11.04 -7.03
N THR A 35 2.43 10.53 -6.08
CA THR A 35 3.33 9.38 -6.28
C THR A 35 2.55 8.12 -6.63
N ILE A 36 1.46 7.86 -5.91
CA ILE A 36 0.59 6.71 -6.16
C ILE A 36 -0.01 6.79 -7.57
N ASN A 37 -0.50 7.96 -7.98
CA ASN A 37 -1.05 8.16 -9.33
C ASN A 37 0.03 8.01 -10.41
N ALA A 38 1.26 8.48 -10.17
CA ALA A 38 2.37 8.29 -11.10
C ALA A 38 2.69 6.80 -11.30
N VAL A 39 2.70 6.01 -10.22
CA VAL A 39 2.85 4.55 -10.32
C VAL A 39 1.70 3.95 -11.14
N TYR A 40 0.45 4.32 -10.86
CA TYR A 40 -0.70 3.80 -11.62
C TYR A 40 -0.68 4.14 -13.12
N GLN A 41 0.05 5.17 -13.52
CA GLN A 41 0.22 5.55 -14.93
C GLN A 41 1.43 4.87 -15.60
N ASP A 42 2.30 4.20 -14.83
CA ASP A 42 3.48 3.50 -15.34
C ASP A 42 3.37 1.98 -15.08
N PRO A 43 3.01 1.17 -16.10
CA PRO A 43 2.89 -0.27 -15.98
C PRO A 43 4.20 -0.97 -15.59
N VAL A 44 5.36 -0.45 -16.00
CA VAL A 44 6.66 -1.06 -15.70
C VAL A 44 6.96 -0.92 -14.21
N THR A 45 6.74 0.28 -13.67
CA THR A 45 6.90 0.53 -12.24
C THR A 45 5.88 -0.26 -11.40
N GLN A 46 4.63 -0.40 -11.87
CA GLN A 46 3.64 -1.25 -11.19
C GLN A 46 4.09 -2.70 -11.07
N ASP A 47 4.54 -3.28 -12.18
CA ASP A 47 4.97 -4.68 -12.22
C ASP A 47 6.20 -4.92 -11.35
N TRP A 48 7.15 -3.97 -11.37
CA TRP A 48 8.33 -4.04 -10.50
C TRP A 48 7.96 -3.95 -9.01
N ILE A 49 7.10 -3.00 -8.63
CA ILE A 49 6.62 -2.85 -7.24
C ILE A 49 5.87 -4.12 -6.81
N TRP A 50 4.95 -4.61 -7.64
CA TRP A 50 4.19 -5.81 -7.33
C TRP A 50 5.11 -7.01 -7.14
N THR A 51 6.00 -7.27 -8.09
CA THR A 51 6.92 -8.41 -8.04
C THR A 51 7.82 -8.39 -6.81
N THR A 52 8.25 -7.19 -6.40
CA THR A 52 9.13 -6.99 -5.23
C THR A 52 8.39 -7.13 -3.91
N TYR A 53 7.18 -6.58 -3.79
CA TYR A 53 6.49 -6.42 -2.52
C TYR A 53 5.29 -7.37 -2.31
N GLN A 54 4.84 -8.12 -3.33
CA GLN A 54 3.68 -9.02 -3.24
C GLN A 54 3.76 -10.01 -2.05
N GLY A 55 4.96 -10.53 -1.75
CA GLY A 55 5.15 -11.44 -0.62
C GLY A 55 4.92 -10.77 0.74
N GLN A 56 5.24 -9.49 0.85
CA GLN A 56 5.09 -8.69 2.06
C GLN A 56 3.66 -8.19 2.26
N VAL A 57 2.90 -7.98 1.18
CA VAL A 57 1.48 -7.57 1.25
C VAL A 57 0.67 -8.54 2.11
N SER A 58 0.94 -9.85 2.01
CA SER A 58 0.27 -10.89 2.82
C SER A 58 0.52 -10.78 4.33
N GLN A 59 1.56 -10.05 4.74
CA GLN A 59 1.95 -9.84 6.14
C GLN A 59 1.44 -8.50 6.68
N VAL A 60 0.77 -7.70 5.84
CA VAL A 60 0.10 -6.46 6.24
C VAL A 60 -1.35 -6.77 6.52
N ARG A 61 -1.77 -6.57 7.76
CA ARG A 61 -3.17 -6.73 8.17
C ARG A 61 -3.85 -5.38 8.19
N ILE A 62 -4.98 -5.26 7.49
CA ILE A 62 -5.82 -4.06 7.54
C ILE A 62 -7.04 -4.38 8.40
N ILE A 63 -7.24 -3.58 9.45
CA ILE A 63 -8.40 -3.68 10.33
C ILE A 63 -9.33 -2.49 10.10
N ASP A 64 -10.64 -2.73 10.09
CA ASP A 64 -11.63 -1.66 10.05
C ASP A 64 -12.10 -1.40 11.50
N PRO A 65 -11.76 -0.25 12.11
CA PRO A 65 -12.16 0.02 13.48
C PRO A 65 -13.68 0.27 13.63
N PHE A 66 -14.43 0.36 12.53
CA PHE A 66 -15.88 0.63 12.54
C PHE A 66 -16.74 -0.58 12.13
N ARG A 67 -16.12 -1.72 11.83
CA ARG A 67 -16.82 -2.98 11.55
C ARG A 67 -16.32 -4.06 12.49
N ASP A 68 -17.09 -4.28 13.56
CA ASP A 68 -17.10 -5.53 14.35
C ASP A 68 -17.60 -6.70 13.49
#